data_AF-A0A8H7QR78-F1
#
_entry.id   AF-A0A8H7QR78-F1
#
_cell.length_a   1.000
_cell.length_b   1.000
_cell.length_c   1.000
_cell.angle_alpha   90.00
_cell.angle_beta   90.00
_cell.angle_gamma   90.00
#
_symmetry.space_group_name_H-M   'P 1'
#
loop_
_entity.id
_entity.type
_entity.pdbx_description
1 polymer ?
#
loop_
_entity_poly.entity_id
_entity_poly.type
_entity_poly.pdbx_seq_one_letter_code
_entity_poly.pdbx_strand_id
1 'polypeptide(L)'
;MLSRDYAMCLLFGLEFNPENVIKAREKLAKYGDLEVCFETSEKSPILVPINRIPYDPFTYKRYLQAAPRISEVENSIQLCSDSQIAQFVNAIFGVDMQAYPDYEKQRICAEDVFGIVKLYTNKFETESDFTQWCKGKVNYTQAPFSRKRNESGSTPRMRELYVLKSELHENVVKNIVTKLSYFQKHMENLKKDFVLVGYVRKSVKLAQHRVKNIQSMVNSLYSRSNVDKCFVSYSSDANSDITTRDFRDDIKTLEKIQNVHGNTQKMIDFISSSKQKVCIVIIDYAGLSTDPVNIQQFIKDNDAIEKIIIDCFPYTCDAVEFERSHILDNIKTLSPFNCRETPRQRSKT
;
A
#
# COMPACT_ATOMS: atom_id res chain seq x y z
N MET A 1 8.44 -3.56 -10.84
CA MET A 1 7.28 -3.93 -11.66
C MET A 1 7.75 -4.49 -12.98
N LEU A 2 7.57 -5.79 -13.15
CA LEU A 2 7.84 -6.53 -14.38
C LEU A 2 6.72 -6.41 -15.40
N SER A 3 7.06 -6.51 -16.69
CA SER A 3 6.04 -6.70 -17.72
C SER A 3 5.41 -8.08 -17.66
N ARG A 4 4.16 -8.13 -18.14
CA ARG A 4 3.38 -9.35 -18.31
C ARG A 4 4.05 -10.32 -19.27
N ASP A 5 4.65 -9.80 -20.34
CA ASP A 5 5.36 -10.62 -21.33
C ASP A 5 6.60 -11.29 -20.72
N TYR A 6 7.37 -10.56 -19.93
CA TYR A 6 8.51 -11.15 -19.22
C TYR A 6 8.05 -12.19 -18.19
N ALA A 7 7.00 -11.88 -17.42
CA ALA A 7 6.43 -12.81 -16.45
C ALA A 7 5.90 -14.10 -17.07
N MET A 8 5.25 -14.03 -18.24
CA MET A 8 4.82 -15.23 -18.96
C MET A 8 6.00 -16.09 -19.40
N CYS A 9 7.09 -15.47 -19.87
CA CYS A 9 8.30 -16.20 -20.22
C CYS A 9 8.90 -16.90 -18.99
N LEU A 10 9.00 -16.19 -17.85
CA LEU A 10 9.45 -16.77 -16.58
C LEU A 10 8.56 -17.95 -16.14
N LEU A 11 7.24 -17.80 -16.21
CA LEU A 11 6.26 -18.83 -15.82
C LEU A 11 6.46 -20.13 -16.62
N PHE A 12 6.71 -20.00 -17.93
CA PHE A 12 6.88 -21.15 -18.83
C PHE A 12 8.34 -21.60 -18.99
N GLY A 13 9.28 -21.04 -18.22
CA GLY A 13 10.70 -21.37 -18.30
C GLY A 13 11.34 -21.05 -19.66
N LEU A 14 10.87 -19.98 -20.31
CA LEU A 14 11.36 -19.52 -21.61
C LEU A 14 12.31 -18.32 -21.44
N GLU A 15 13.35 -18.27 -22.25
CA GLU A 15 14.18 -17.07 -22.37
C GLU A 15 13.37 -15.91 -22.95
N PHE A 16 13.59 -14.69 -22.46
CA PHE A 16 12.85 -13.52 -22.90
C PHE A 16 13.34 -13.01 -24.27
N ASN A 17 12.56 -13.30 -25.31
CA ASN A 17 12.73 -12.75 -26.65
C ASN A 17 11.37 -12.70 -27.38
N PRO A 18 11.23 -11.95 -28.49
CA PRO A 18 9.94 -11.77 -29.17
C PRO A 18 9.25 -13.07 -29.57
N GLU A 19 10.00 -14.06 -30.06
CA GLU A 19 9.44 -15.35 -30.47
C GLU A 19 8.88 -16.14 -29.29
N ASN A 20 9.61 -16.16 -28.17
CA ASN A 20 9.18 -16.85 -26.96
C ASN A 20 8.01 -16.15 -26.28
N VAL A 21 7.91 -14.82 -26.37
CA VAL A 21 6.72 -14.08 -25.91
C VAL A 21 5.47 -14.53 -26.66
N ILE A 22 5.55 -14.70 -27.99
CA ILE A 22 4.43 -15.21 -28.80
C ILE A 22 4.05 -16.62 -28.34
N LYS A 23 5.03 -17.53 -28.22
CA LYS A 23 4.80 -18.90 -27.72
C LYS A 23 4.19 -18.92 -26.31
N ALA A 24 4.65 -18.04 -25.43
CA ALA A 24 4.14 -17.92 -24.06
C ALA A 24 2.68 -17.45 -24.04
N ARG A 25 2.32 -16.46 -24.87
CA ARG A 25 0.94 -15.98 -25.03
C ARG A 25 0.01 -17.07 -25.56
N GLU A 26 0.44 -17.80 -26.58
CA GLU A 26 -0.31 -18.93 -27.15
C GLU A 26 -0.50 -20.05 -26.12
N LYS A 27 0.52 -20.34 -25.30
CA LYS A 27 0.41 -21.30 -24.20
C LYS A 27 -0.60 -20.84 -23.16
N LEU A 28 -0.52 -19.58 -22.71
CA LEU A 28 -1.46 -19.04 -21.73
C LEU A 28 -2.92 -19.10 -22.23
N ALA A 29 -3.15 -18.75 -23.50
CA ALA A 29 -4.48 -18.79 -24.11
C ALA A 29 -5.14 -20.19 -24.06
N LYS A 30 -4.34 -21.27 -24.06
CA LYS A 30 -4.84 -22.65 -23.95
C LYS A 30 -5.41 -22.97 -22.56
N TYR A 31 -5.04 -22.22 -21.53
CA TYR A 31 -5.57 -22.40 -20.18
C TYR A 31 -6.93 -21.72 -19.95
N GLY A 32 -7.46 -21.00 -20.96
CA GLY A 32 -8.76 -20.34 -20.88
C GLY A 32 -8.74 -19.13 -19.94
N ASP A 33 -9.58 -19.16 -18.90
CA ASP A 33 -9.84 -18.01 -18.01
C ASP A 33 -8.75 -17.77 -16.95
N LEU A 34 -7.51 -18.16 -17.22
CA LEU A 34 -6.37 -17.91 -16.33
C LEU A 34 -5.56 -16.70 -16.78
N GLU A 35 -5.04 -15.96 -15.81
CA GLU A 35 -4.16 -14.82 -16.02
C GLU A 35 -2.88 -14.98 -15.19
N VAL A 36 -1.78 -14.44 -15.73
CA VAL A 36 -0.50 -14.40 -15.02
C VAL A 36 -0.46 -13.23 -14.05
N CYS A 37 -0.17 -13.51 -12.79
CA CYS A 37 -0.03 -12.51 -11.73
C CYS A 37 1.04 -12.96 -10.71
N PHE A 38 1.23 -12.20 -9.65
CA PHE A 38 2.14 -12.56 -8.55
C PHE A 38 1.54 -12.21 -7.19
N GLU A 39 1.99 -12.92 -6.16
CA GLU A 39 1.60 -12.63 -4.77
C GLU A 39 2.63 -11.73 -4.07
N THR A 40 3.73 -12.34 -3.66
CA THR A 40 4.79 -11.66 -2.92
C THR A 40 5.93 -11.20 -3.82
N SER A 41 6.29 -12.02 -4.82
CA SER A 41 7.48 -11.82 -5.64
C SER A 41 7.10 -11.75 -7.11
N GLU A 42 7.42 -10.62 -7.76
CA GLU A 42 7.26 -10.45 -9.21
C GLU A 42 8.05 -11.51 -10.00
N LYS A 43 9.11 -12.09 -9.42
CA LYS A 43 9.93 -13.14 -10.07
C LYS A 43 9.34 -14.54 -9.95
N SER A 44 8.21 -14.70 -9.27
CA SER A 44 7.54 -15.98 -9.05
C SER A 44 6.10 -15.89 -9.58
N PRO A 45 5.93 -15.82 -10.92
CA PRO A 45 4.61 -15.72 -11.53
C PRO A 45 3.77 -16.96 -11.22
N ILE A 46 2.47 -16.73 -11.05
CA ILE A 46 1.45 -17.77 -10.86
C ILE A 46 0.29 -17.57 -11.82
N LEU A 47 -0.51 -18.63 -12.01
CA LEU A 47 -1.76 -18.58 -12.78
C LEU A 47 -2.95 -18.52 -11.84
N VAL A 48 -3.82 -17.53 -12.06
CA VAL A 48 -5.01 -17.31 -11.24
C VAL A 48 -6.20 -17.04 -12.15
N PRO A 49 -7.40 -17.55 -11.81
CA PRO A 49 -8.61 -17.20 -12.55
C PRO A 49 -8.81 -15.69 -12.68
N ILE A 50 -9.12 -15.21 -13.89
CA ILE A 50 -9.25 -13.77 -14.21
C ILE A 50 -10.21 -13.06 -13.26
N ASN A 51 -11.29 -13.75 -12.86
CA ASN A 51 -12.31 -13.24 -11.95
C ASN A 51 -11.87 -13.17 -10.47
N ARG A 52 -10.83 -13.92 -10.08
CA ARG A 52 -10.31 -13.94 -8.70
C ARG A 52 -9.35 -12.78 -8.43
N ILE A 53 -8.59 -12.34 -9.42
CA ILE A 53 -7.67 -11.20 -9.30
C ILE A 53 -8.37 -9.91 -8.81
N PRO A 54 -9.52 -9.47 -9.39
CA PRO A 54 -10.21 -8.29 -8.88
C PRO A 54 -10.96 -8.53 -7.56
N TYR A 55 -11.13 -9.78 -7.14
CA TYR A 55 -11.76 -10.12 -5.86
C TYR A 55 -10.77 -9.99 -4.69
N ASP A 56 -9.52 -10.40 -4.93
CA ASP A 56 -8.42 -10.29 -3.97
C ASP A 56 -7.20 -9.59 -4.62
N PRO A 57 -7.28 -8.25 -4.80
CA PRO A 57 -6.26 -7.47 -5.49
C PRO A 57 -4.99 -7.24 -4.65
N PHE A 58 -5.01 -7.57 -3.35
CA PHE A 58 -3.86 -7.43 -2.44
C PHE A 58 -3.01 -8.68 -2.45
N THR A 59 -3.64 -9.85 -2.51
CA THR A 59 -2.94 -11.10 -2.77
C THR A 59 -2.50 -11.15 -4.23
N TYR A 60 -3.37 -10.91 -5.21
CA TYR A 60 -3.03 -11.10 -6.62
C TYR A 60 -2.73 -9.79 -7.35
N LYS A 61 -1.43 -9.55 -7.58
CA LYS A 61 -0.93 -8.34 -8.23
C LYS A 61 -0.66 -8.57 -9.71
N ARG A 62 -1.15 -7.66 -10.55
CA ARG A 62 -0.99 -7.73 -12.01
C ARG A 62 0.38 -7.21 -12.45
N TYR A 63 0.95 -7.84 -13.46
CA TYR A 63 2.13 -7.36 -14.17
C TYR A 63 1.80 -6.18 -15.10
N LEU A 64 2.82 -5.41 -15.50
CA LEU A 64 2.64 -4.31 -16.43
C LEU A 64 2.31 -4.83 -17.83
N GLN A 65 1.23 -4.33 -18.43
CA GLN A 65 0.86 -4.68 -19.79
C GLN A 65 0.99 -3.44 -20.65
N ALA A 66 1.66 -3.52 -21.80
CA ALA A 66 1.62 -2.41 -22.75
C ALA A 66 0.17 -2.18 -23.19
N ALA A 67 -0.32 -0.94 -23.08
CA ALA A 67 -1.67 -0.63 -23.50
C ALA A 67 -1.79 -0.87 -25.01
N PRO A 68 -2.87 -1.51 -25.51
CA PRO A 68 -3.18 -1.40 -26.91
C PRO A 68 -3.38 0.09 -27.23
N ARG A 69 -2.79 0.57 -28.32
CA ARG A 69 -3.03 1.93 -28.83
C ARG A 69 -4.50 2.05 -29.26
N ILE A 70 -5.41 2.26 -28.32
CA ILE A 70 -6.78 2.65 -28.60
C ILE A 70 -6.88 4.10 -28.16
N SER A 71 -6.98 4.97 -29.16
CA SER A 71 -7.43 6.34 -29.03
C SER A 71 -8.88 6.32 -28.56
N GLU A 72 -9.15 6.77 -27.33
CA GLU A 72 -10.35 7.55 -26.99
C GLU A 72 -10.35 7.95 -25.50
N VAL A 73 -10.26 9.27 -25.28
CA VAL A 73 -10.72 10.07 -24.14
C VAL A 73 -10.81 9.35 -22.78
N GLU A 74 -9.68 9.01 -22.18
CA GLU A 74 -9.62 8.81 -20.73
C GLU A 74 -9.25 10.14 -20.06
N ASN A 75 -10.04 10.56 -19.07
CA ASN A 75 -9.66 11.64 -18.16
C ASN A 75 -8.19 11.44 -17.75
N SER A 76 -7.35 12.47 -17.92
CA SER A 76 -5.92 12.38 -17.61
C SER A 76 -5.73 11.84 -16.20
N ILE A 77 -5.27 10.59 -16.08
CA ILE A 77 -5.13 9.92 -14.80
C ILE A 77 -4.00 10.62 -14.05
N GLN A 78 -4.33 11.15 -12.88
CA GLN A 78 -3.45 12.04 -12.13
C GLN A 78 -3.06 11.45 -10.78
N LEU A 79 -1.77 11.54 -10.47
CA LEU A 79 -1.20 11.23 -9.17
C LEU A 79 -1.38 12.44 -8.25
N CYS A 80 -2.15 12.26 -7.17
CA CYS A 80 -2.56 13.37 -6.30
C CYS A 80 -1.85 13.34 -4.94
N SER A 81 -1.47 12.16 -4.44
CA SER A 81 -0.84 12.00 -3.13
C SER A 81 0.69 11.87 -3.20
N ASP A 82 1.36 12.19 -2.09
CA ASP A 82 2.81 11.96 -1.95
C ASP A 82 3.17 10.48 -2.13
N SER A 83 2.35 9.57 -1.60
CA SER A 83 2.60 8.12 -1.67
C SER A 83 2.43 7.58 -3.10
N GLN A 84 1.48 8.12 -3.87
CA GLN A 84 1.27 7.78 -5.28
C GLN A 84 2.46 8.24 -6.12
N ILE A 85 2.88 9.50 -5.95
CA ILE A 85 4.02 10.07 -6.68
C ILE A 85 5.31 9.32 -6.32
N ALA A 86 5.55 9.01 -5.04
CA ALA A 86 6.75 8.28 -4.62
C ALA A 86 6.79 6.86 -5.21
N GLN A 87 5.66 6.15 -5.23
CA GLN A 87 5.56 4.85 -5.91
C GLN A 87 5.83 4.94 -7.40
N PHE A 88 5.27 5.95 -8.07
CA PHE A 88 5.51 6.17 -9.49
C PHE A 88 7.00 6.40 -9.74
N VAL A 89 7.62 7.36 -9.05
CA VAL A 89 9.06 7.65 -9.19
C VAL A 89 9.91 6.42 -8.92
N ASN A 90 9.64 5.67 -7.85
CA ASN A 90 10.41 4.47 -7.52
C ASN A 90 10.17 3.31 -8.49
N ALA A 91 9.02 3.26 -9.16
CA ALA A 91 8.74 2.27 -10.20
C ALA A 91 9.43 2.63 -11.52
N ILE A 92 9.48 3.90 -11.90
CA ILE A 92 10.10 4.35 -13.15
C ILE A 92 11.63 4.39 -13.04
N PHE A 93 12.18 4.86 -11.92
CA PHE A 93 13.61 5.15 -11.77
C PHE A 93 14.27 4.21 -10.76
N GLY A 94 14.85 3.11 -11.26
CA GLY A 94 15.51 2.08 -10.47
C GLY A 94 17.03 2.24 -10.39
N VAL A 95 17.63 1.85 -9.26
CA VAL A 95 19.09 1.86 -9.04
C VAL A 95 19.75 0.52 -9.40
N ASP A 96 19.02 -0.59 -9.28
CA ASP A 96 19.50 -1.94 -9.57
C ASP A 96 18.42 -2.76 -10.29
N MET A 97 18.26 -2.52 -11.59
CA MET A 97 17.23 -3.16 -12.41
C MET A 97 17.83 -3.88 -13.64
N GLN A 98 19.11 -4.25 -13.60
CA GLN A 98 19.80 -4.85 -14.75
C GLN A 98 19.18 -6.17 -15.22
N ALA A 99 18.56 -6.91 -14.30
CA ALA A 99 17.89 -8.17 -14.57
C ALA A 99 16.50 -8.00 -15.24
N TYR A 100 16.09 -6.77 -15.56
CA TYR A 100 14.75 -6.47 -16.04
C TYR A 100 14.79 -5.84 -17.44
N PRO A 101 14.28 -6.53 -18.47
CA PRO A 101 14.43 -6.11 -19.87
C PRO A 101 13.59 -4.88 -20.25
N ASP A 102 12.63 -4.51 -19.41
CA ASP A 102 11.77 -3.34 -19.59
C ASP A 102 12.41 -2.05 -19.05
N TYR A 103 13.60 -2.16 -18.46
CA TYR A 103 14.37 -1.04 -17.98
C TYR A 103 15.59 -0.79 -18.85
N GLU A 104 15.82 0.48 -19.18
CA GLU A 104 16.95 0.92 -19.98
C GLU A 104 17.91 1.74 -19.13
N LYS A 105 19.20 1.45 -19.27
CA LYS A 105 20.23 2.18 -18.53
C LYS A 105 20.43 3.56 -19.16
N GLN A 106 20.11 4.61 -18.42
CA GLN A 106 20.17 5.99 -18.89
C GLN A 106 20.91 6.90 -17.90
N ARG A 107 21.49 7.98 -18.41
CA ARG A 107 22.07 9.06 -17.59
C ARG A 107 21.06 10.19 -17.50
N ILE A 108 20.56 10.44 -16.31
CA ILE A 108 19.41 11.30 -16.09
C ILE A 108 19.68 12.31 -14.96
N CYS A 109 19.17 13.53 -15.10
CA CYS A 109 19.23 14.58 -14.09
C CYS A 109 17.87 14.80 -13.41
N ALA A 110 17.81 15.74 -12.46
CA ALA A 110 16.56 16.06 -11.76
C ALA A 110 15.50 16.67 -12.69
N GLU A 111 15.91 17.47 -13.68
CA GLU A 111 15.05 18.06 -14.70
C GLU A 111 14.35 16.99 -15.54
N ASP A 112 15.09 15.98 -16.01
CA ASP A 112 14.52 14.86 -16.79
C ASP A 112 13.50 14.06 -15.97
N VAL A 113 13.82 13.74 -14.71
CA VAL A 113 12.91 13.03 -13.80
C VAL A 113 11.65 13.86 -13.57
N PHE A 114 11.82 15.17 -13.31
CA PHE A 114 10.70 16.08 -13.12
C PHE A 114 9.84 16.20 -14.38
N GLY A 115 10.46 16.26 -15.56
CA GLY A 115 9.78 16.31 -16.86
C GLY A 115 8.82 15.14 -17.05
N ILE A 116 9.25 13.92 -16.70
CA ILE A 116 8.39 12.73 -16.74
C ILE A 116 7.29 12.79 -15.67
N VAL A 117 7.63 13.14 -14.44
CA VAL A 117 6.67 13.18 -13.32
C VAL A 117 5.57 14.21 -13.54
N LYS A 118 5.91 15.38 -14.09
CA LYS A 118 4.98 16.49 -14.34
C LYS A 118 3.86 16.13 -15.34
N LEU A 119 4.06 15.13 -16.19
CA LEU A 119 3.01 14.63 -17.09
C LEU A 119 1.83 14.00 -16.33
N TYR A 120 2.07 13.53 -15.10
CA TYR A 120 1.10 12.76 -14.33
C TYR A 120 0.71 13.40 -12.99
N THR A 121 1.20 14.59 -12.66
CA THR A 121 0.81 15.30 -11.43
C THR A 121 0.91 16.82 -11.60
N ASN A 122 0.02 17.55 -10.92
CA ASN A 122 0.06 19.00 -10.78
C ASN A 122 0.60 19.45 -9.41
N LYS A 123 1.11 18.52 -8.60
CA LYS A 123 1.52 18.82 -7.22
C LYS A 123 2.74 19.74 -7.10
N PHE A 124 3.54 19.82 -8.16
CA PHE A 124 4.77 20.60 -8.18
C PHE A 124 4.70 21.64 -9.29
N GLU A 125 4.97 22.89 -8.93
CA GLU A 125 5.01 24.00 -9.89
C GLU A 125 6.36 24.02 -10.61
N THR A 126 7.45 23.79 -9.85
CA THR A 126 8.83 23.86 -10.35
C THR A 126 9.65 22.60 -10.06
N GLU A 127 10.75 22.44 -10.80
CA GLU A 127 11.74 21.38 -10.55
C GLU A 127 12.34 21.48 -9.14
N SER A 128 12.48 22.70 -8.62
CA SER A 128 13.00 22.95 -7.28
C SER A 128 12.09 22.36 -6.20
N ASP A 129 10.78 22.55 -6.33
CA ASP A 129 9.78 22.01 -5.39
C ASP A 129 9.82 20.48 -5.39
N PHE A 130 9.87 19.89 -6.59
CA PHE A 130 9.99 18.45 -6.77
C PHE A 130 11.28 17.89 -6.16
N THR A 131 12.42 18.54 -6.42
CA THR A 131 13.73 18.10 -5.92
C THR A 131 13.83 18.20 -4.40
N GLN A 132 13.22 19.24 -3.81
CA GLN A 132 13.10 19.37 -2.36
C GLN A 132 12.23 18.25 -1.78
N TRP A 133 11.10 17.95 -2.43
CA TRP A 133 10.19 16.89 -2.01
C TRP A 133 10.83 15.49 -2.09
N CYS A 134 11.68 15.23 -3.08
CA CYS A 134 12.35 13.94 -3.27
C CYS A 134 13.24 13.52 -2.09
N LYS A 135 13.76 14.48 -1.31
CA LYS A 135 14.69 14.22 -0.21
C LYS A 135 14.07 13.27 0.82
N GLY A 136 14.58 12.03 0.87
CA GLY A 136 14.11 10.99 1.79
C GLY A 136 12.79 10.32 1.42
N LYS A 137 12.24 10.57 0.22
CA LYS A 137 10.98 9.95 -0.25
C LYS A 137 11.15 8.98 -1.42
N VAL A 138 12.23 9.14 -2.21
CA VAL A 138 12.44 8.37 -3.43
C VAL A 138 13.86 7.82 -3.53
N ASN A 139 13.96 6.58 -4.01
CA ASN A 139 15.15 5.74 -3.90
C ASN A 139 16.26 6.17 -4.85
N TYR A 140 15.92 6.74 -6.01
CA TYR A 140 16.92 7.16 -7.00
C TYR A 140 17.90 8.20 -6.47
N THR A 141 17.51 8.96 -5.44
CA THR A 141 18.38 9.96 -4.79
C THR A 141 19.58 9.33 -4.09
N GLN A 142 19.52 8.04 -3.76
CA GLN A 142 20.58 7.27 -3.11
C GLN A 142 21.66 6.78 -4.08
N ALA A 143 21.41 6.80 -5.40
CA ALA A 143 22.43 6.47 -6.37
C ALA A 143 23.64 7.43 -6.23
N PRO A 144 24.85 7.09 -6.69
CA PRO A 144 25.91 8.08 -6.86
C PRO A 144 25.52 9.07 -7.98
N PHE A 145 26.02 10.30 -7.91
CA PHE A 145 25.92 11.25 -9.01
C PHE A 145 27.30 11.69 -9.48
N SER A 146 27.39 11.96 -10.78
CA SER A 146 28.53 12.61 -11.42
C SER A 146 28.13 14.01 -11.84
N ARG A 147 29.09 14.91 -11.99
CA ARG A 147 28.88 16.21 -12.64
C ARG A 147 29.57 16.17 -13.99
N LYS A 148 28.84 16.40 -15.07
CA LYS A 148 29.40 16.56 -16.40
C LYS A 148 28.90 17.88 -16.98
N ARG A 149 29.80 18.65 -17.58
CA ARG A 149 29.43 19.89 -18.25
C ARG A 149 28.56 19.55 -19.46
N ASN A 150 27.37 20.13 -19.54
CA ASN A 150 26.51 19.99 -20.70
C ASN A 150 26.85 21.06 -21.76
N GLU A 151 26.18 20.99 -22.91
CA GLU A 151 26.39 21.91 -24.04
C GLU A 151 26.04 23.36 -23.69
N SER A 152 25.13 23.58 -22.75
CA SER A 152 24.76 24.91 -22.24
C SER A 152 25.73 25.45 -21.18
N GLY A 153 26.85 24.76 -20.94
CA GLY A 153 27.89 25.17 -19.99
C GLY A 153 27.57 24.93 -18.52
N SER A 154 26.39 24.41 -18.18
CA SER A 154 25.99 24.03 -16.82
C SER A 154 26.56 22.65 -16.45
N THR A 155 26.64 22.34 -15.16
CA THR A 155 27.19 21.05 -14.66
C THR A 155 26.14 20.33 -13.80
N PRO A 156 25.05 19.83 -14.42
CA PRO A 156 23.99 19.17 -13.68
C PRO A 156 24.51 17.92 -12.97
N ARG A 157 23.85 17.58 -11.85
CA ARG A 157 24.09 16.31 -11.15
C ARG A 157 23.41 15.20 -11.94
N MET A 158 24.20 14.43 -12.67
CA MET A 158 23.74 13.31 -13.48
C MET A 158 23.85 12.01 -12.68
N ARG A 159 22.81 11.19 -12.74
CA ARG A 159 22.76 9.87 -12.13
C ARG A 159 22.64 8.83 -13.24
N GLU A 160 23.32 7.71 -13.07
CA GLU A 160 23.13 6.57 -13.96
C GLU A 160 22.06 5.67 -13.32
N LEU A 161 20.91 5.56 -13.98
CA LEU A 161 19.73 4.85 -13.49
C LEU A 161 19.20 3.91 -14.55
N TYR A 162 18.42 2.93 -14.11
CA TYR A 162 17.59 2.12 -14.97
C TYR A 162 16.21 2.75 -15.04
N VAL A 163 15.79 3.16 -16.23
CA VAL A 163 14.54 3.88 -16.48
C VAL A 163 13.56 2.92 -17.17
N LEU A 164 12.37 2.77 -16.62
CA LEU A 164 11.31 1.98 -17.25
C LEU A 164 10.94 2.58 -18.61
N LYS A 165 10.75 1.73 -19.62
CA LYS A 165 10.29 2.13 -20.95
C LYS A 165 9.00 2.96 -20.91
N SER A 166 8.94 4.01 -21.73
CA SER A 166 7.90 5.04 -21.66
C SER A 166 6.49 4.50 -21.95
N GLU A 167 6.37 3.50 -22.81
CA GLU A 167 5.11 2.82 -23.13
C GLU A 167 4.46 2.12 -21.92
N LEU A 168 5.20 1.93 -20.81
CA LEU A 168 4.69 1.32 -19.59
C LEU A 168 4.32 2.35 -18.51
N HIS A 169 4.67 3.64 -18.67
CA HIS A 169 4.46 4.66 -17.64
C HIS A 169 2.98 4.84 -17.28
N GLU A 170 2.12 4.93 -18.29
CA GLU A 170 0.67 5.08 -18.09
C GLU A 170 0.06 3.90 -17.33
N ASN A 171 0.54 2.69 -17.59
CA ASN A 171 0.11 1.48 -16.88
C ASN A 171 0.52 1.50 -15.41
N VAL A 172 1.71 2.02 -15.10
CA VAL A 172 2.13 2.23 -13.71
C VAL A 172 1.20 3.22 -13.02
N VAL A 173 0.84 4.33 -13.67
CA VAL A 173 -0.08 5.34 -13.13
C VAL A 173 -1.46 4.76 -12.89
N LYS A 174 -2.03 4.05 -13.89
CA LYS A 174 -3.31 3.33 -13.78
C LYS A 174 -3.29 2.38 -12.60
N ASN A 175 -2.27 1.53 -12.48
CA ASN A 175 -2.14 0.59 -11.38
C ASN A 175 -2.11 1.29 -10.03
N ILE A 176 -1.35 2.39 -9.88
CA ILE A 176 -1.26 3.15 -8.63
C ILE A 176 -2.59 3.81 -8.25
N VAL A 177 -3.26 4.48 -9.19
CA VAL A 177 -4.49 5.26 -8.91
C VAL A 177 -5.68 4.34 -8.61
N THR A 178 -5.77 3.18 -9.28
CA THR A 178 -6.86 2.21 -9.11
C THR A 178 -6.81 1.43 -7.78
N LYS A 179 -5.64 1.36 -7.11
CA LYS A 179 -5.49 0.57 -5.86
C LYS A 179 -6.52 0.91 -4.80
N LEU A 180 -6.85 2.20 -4.63
CA LEU A 180 -7.80 2.62 -3.61
C LEU A 180 -9.22 2.13 -3.90
N SER A 181 -9.67 2.23 -5.15
CA SER A 181 -10.99 1.75 -5.55
C SER A 181 -11.08 0.23 -5.41
N TYR A 182 -10.01 -0.49 -5.73
CA TYR A 182 -9.92 -1.93 -5.50
C TYR A 182 -9.95 -2.29 -4.01
N PHE A 183 -9.26 -1.52 -3.16
CA PHE A 183 -9.36 -1.67 -1.71
C PHE A 183 -10.79 -1.50 -1.22
N GLN A 184 -11.44 -0.40 -1.56
CA GLN A 184 -12.80 -0.12 -1.13
C GLN A 184 -13.78 -1.21 -1.59
N LYS A 185 -13.65 -1.69 -2.83
CA LYS A 185 -14.46 -2.81 -3.34
C LYS A 185 -14.19 -4.12 -2.58
N HIS A 186 -12.93 -4.39 -2.23
CA HIS A 186 -12.59 -5.54 -1.41
C HIS A 186 -13.22 -5.44 -0.02
N MET A 187 -13.12 -4.28 0.64
CA MET A 187 -13.76 -4.03 1.93
C MET A 187 -15.29 -4.22 1.87
N GLU A 188 -15.95 -3.74 0.81
CA GLU A 188 -17.39 -3.97 0.61
C GLU A 188 -17.77 -5.45 0.43
N ASN A 189 -16.92 -6.24 -0.23
CA ASN A 189 -17.15 -7.67 -0.32
C ASN A 189 -17.01 -8.36 1.03
N LEU A 190 -16.01 -7.97 1.85
CA LEU A 190 -15.83 -8.51 3.19
C LEU A 190 -17.05 -8.28 4.09
N LYS A 191 -17.78 -7.17 3.93
CA LYS A 191 -19.00 -6.88 4.71
C LYS A 191 -20.11 -7.92 4.58
N LYS A 192 -20.06 -8.78 3.56
CA LYS A 192 -21.04 -9.87 3.40
C LYS A 192 -20.89 -10.94 4.48
N ASP A 193 -19.65 -11.17 4.93
CA ASP A 193 -19.30 -12.26 5.86
C ASP A 193 -18.77 -11.75 7.21
N PHE A 194 -18.35 -10.48 7.27
CA PHE A 194 -17.69 -9.88 8.43
C PHE A 194 -18.35 -8.57 8.85
N VAL A 195 -18.31 -8.28 10.15
CA VAL A 195 -18.45 -6.92 10.68
C VAL A 195 -17.08 -6.26 10.67
N LEU A 196 -16.95 -5.13 9.98
CA LEU A 196 -15.69 -4.39 9.90
C LEU A 196 -15.57 -3.43 11.08
N VAL A 197 -14.63 -3.71 11.97
CA VAL A 197 -14.39 -2.94 13.19
C VAL A 197 -13.11 -2.11 13.03
N GLY A 198 -13.29 -0.82 12.83
CA GLY A 198 -12.22 0.16 12.87
C GLY A 198 -11.69 0.37 14.28
N TYR A 199 -10.37 0.41 14.45
CA TYR A 199 -9.73 0.74 15.72
C TYR A 199 -8.68 1.85 15.55
N VAL A 200 -8.83 2.90 16.36
CA VAL A 200 -7.93 4.05 16.39
C VAL A 200 -7.25 4.14 17.74
N ARG A 201 -5.92 4.27 17.74
CA ARG A 201 -5.13 4.46 18.95
C ARG A 201 -4.29 5.72 18.85
N LYS A 202 -4.23 6.51 19.92
CA LYS A 202 -3.27 7.61 20.03
C LYS A 202 -2.33 7.42 21.21
N SER A 203 -1.04 7.69 20.96
CA SER A 203 0.01 7.61 21.98
C SER A 203 -0.18 8.65 23.09
N VAL A 204 0.30 8.33 24.29
CA VAL A 204 0.24 9.20 25.48
C VAL A 204 0.89 10.58 25.28
N LYS A 205 1.89 10.72 24.40
CA LYS A 205 2.65 11.97 24.14
C LYS A 205 1.74 13.18 23.81
N LEU A 206 2.22 14.38 24.17
CA LEU A 206 1.61 15.72 24.07
C LEU A 206 0.24 15.83 23.37
N ALA A 207 -0.75 16.31 24.13
CA ALA A 207 -2.18 16.34 23.77
C ALA A 207 -2.58 17.34 22.66
N GLN A 208 -1.63 18.11 22.11
CA GLN A 208 -1.95 19.11 21.08
C GLN A 208 -2.60 18.45 19.85
N HIS A 209 -3.77 18.97 19.47
CA HIS A 209 -4.58 18.49 18.34
C HIS A 209 -5.00 17.01 18.43
N ARG A 210 -4.97 16.39 19.61
CA ARG A 210 -5.31 14.96 19.77
C ARG A 210 -6.68 14.61 19.22
N VAL A 211 -7.72 15.35 19.61
CA VAL A 211 -9.10 15.15 19.13
C VAL A 211 -9.16 15.25 17.61
N LYS A 212 -8.58 16.31 17.02
CA LYS A 212 -8.53 16.50 15.55
C LYS A 212 -7.81 15.35 14.84
N ASN A 213 -6.69 14.88 15.41
CA ASN A 213 -5.92 13.77 14.85
C ASN A 213 -6.69 12.46 14.90
N ILE A 214 -7.35 12.16 16.02
CA ILE A 214 -8.19 10.98 16.16
C ILE A 214 -9.39 11.07 15.21
N GLN A 215 -10.05 12.22 15.13
CA GLN A 215 -11.15 12.43 14.18
C GLN A 215 -10.71 12.20 12.74
N SER A 216 -9.53 12.67 12.35
CA SER A 216 -8.96 12.40 11.01
C SER A 216 -8.76 10.90 10.74
N MET A 217 -8.28 10.16 11.74
CA MET A 217 -8.12 8.70 11.65
C MET A 217 -9.48 7.99 11.55
N VAL A 218 -10.46 8.38 12.37
CA VAL A 218 -11.83 7.83 12.32
C VAL A 218 -12.45 8.09 10.95
N ASN A 219 -12.40 9.34 10.47
CA ASN A 219 -12.91 9.70 9.15
C ASN A 219 -12.24 8.89 8.04
N SER A 220 -10.93 8.66 8.14
CA SER A 220 -10.20 7.84 7.19
C SER A 220 -10.67 6.38 7.20
N LEU A 221 -10.90 5.78 8.37
CA LEU A 221 -11.41 4.42 8.45
C LEU A 221 -12.80 4.29 7.82
N TYR A 222 -13.68 5.29 7.96
CA TYR A 222 -14.97 5.28 7.27
C TYR A 222 -14.86 5.56 5.77
N SER A 223 -14.14 6.60 5.35
CA SER A 223 -14.13 6.99 3.93
C SER A 223 -13.25 6.08 3.06
N ARG A 224 -12.14 5.58 3.61
CA ARG A 224 -11.16 4.77 2.87
C ARG A 224 -11.32 3.29 3.11
N SER A 225 -11.50 2.89 4.37
CA SER A 225 -11.61 1.47 4.76
C SER A 225 -13.06 0.99 4.93
N ASN A 226 -14.03 1.89 4.83
CA ASN A 226 -15.45 1.58 4.91
C ASN A 226 -15.85 0.74 6.13
N VAL A 227 -15.34 1.06 7.32
CA VAL A 227 -15.68 0.29 8.54
C VAL A 227 -17.14 0.46 8.95
N ASP A 228 -17.73 -0.54 9.62
CA ASP A 228 -19.11 -0.48 10.13
C ASP A 228 -19.20 0.16 11.52
N LYS A 229 -18.17 -0.06 12.34
CA LYS A 229 -18.03 0.52 13.68
C LYS A 229 -16.60 1.00 13.88
N CYS A 230 -16.42 2.03 14.69
CA CYS A 230 -15.11 2.54 15.03
C CYS A 230 -14.97 2.72 16.54
N PHE A 231 -13.91 2.17 17.12
CA PHE A 231 -13.56 2.31 18.53
C PHE A 231 -12.22 3.03 18.69
N VAL A 232 -12.03 3.68 19.83
CA VAL A 232 -10.89 4.59 20.03
C VAL A 232 -10.22 4.36 21.38
N SER A 233 -8.92 4.09 21.38
CA SER A 233 -8.08 4.35 22.55
C SER A 233 -7.50 5.76 22.48
N TYR A 234 -8.01 6.62 23.35
CA TYR A 234 -7.72 8.05 23.32
C TYR A 234 -6.27 8.35 23.68
N SER A 235 -5.67 7.57 24.60
CA SER A 235 -4.32 7.83 25.11
C SER A 235 -3.70 6.58 25.72
N SER A 236 -3.05 5.74 24.91
CA SER A 236 -2.40 4.50 25.38
C SER A 236 -0.98 4.34 24.84
N ASP A 237 -0.19 3.48 25.48
CA ASP A 237 1.07 3.01 24.88
C ASP A 237 0.78 1.97 23.79
N ALA A 238 1.61 1.93 22.75
CA ALA A 238 1.51 0.88 21.74
C ALA A 238 1.90 -0.49 22.29
N ASN A 239 2.78 -0.50 23.29
CA ASN A 239 3.33 -1.69 23.92
C ASN A 239 2.53 -2.12 25.16
N SER A 240 1.48 -1.39 25.53
CA SER A 240 0.61 -1.83 26.62
C SER A 240 -0.33 -2.94 26.13
N ASP A 241 -0.65 -3.86 27.03
CA ASP A 241 -1.64 -4.91 26.82
C ASP A 241 -2.96 -4.30 26.32
N ILE A 242 -3.49 -4.84 25.22
CA ILE A 242 -4.71 -4.38 24.57
C ILE A 242 -5.91 -4.58 25.51
N THR A 243 -5.94 -5.72 26.22
CA THR A 243 -7.05 -6.14 27.06
C THR A 243 -7.28 -5.19 28.23
N THR A 244 -6.23 -4.48 28.67
CA THR A 244 -6.30 -3.58 29.81
C THR A 244 -6.36 -2.10 29.47
N ARG A 245 -6.43 -1.73 28.18
CA ARG A 245 -6.47 -0.33 27.76
C ARG A 245 -7.77 0.34 28.14
N ASP A 246 -7.68 1.61 28.50
CA ASP A 246 -8.82 2.49 28.72
C ASP A 246 -9.78 2.04 29.85
N PHE A 247 -9.37 1.14 30.76
CA PHE A 247 -10.16 0.74 31.93
C PHE A 247 -10.57 1.92 32.82
N ARG A 248 -9.77 3.00 32.81
CA ARG A 248 -9.95 4.20 33.64
C ARG A 248 -10.34 5.43 32.81
N ASP A 249 -10.52 5.30 31.50
CA ASP A 249 -10.86 6.44 30.65
C ASP A 249 -12.34 6.79 30.80
N ASP A 250 -12.62 8.06 31.10
CA ASP A 250 -13.98 8.58 31.16
C ASP A 250 -14.55 8.70 29.73
N ILE A 251 -15.76 8.16 29.52
CA ILE A 251 -16.53 8.25 28.26
C ILE A 251 -16.64 9.71 27.79
N LYS A 252 -16.64 10.68 28.71
CA LYS A 252 -16.63 12.13 28.39
C LYS A 252 -15.47 12.56 27.48
N THR A 253 -14.36 11.82 27.49
CA THR A 253 -13.22 12.12 26.59
C THR A 253 -13.54 11.79 25.13
N LEU A 254 -14.45 10.85 24.88
CA LEU A 254 -14.86 10.41 23.54
C LEU A 254 -16.03 11.21 22.96
N GLU A 255 -16.82 11.91 23.80
CA GLU A 255 -17.94 12.75 23.36
C GLU A 255 -17.55 13.83 22.33
N LYS A 256 -16.26 14.20 22.30
CA LYS A 256 -15.70 15.19 21.35
C LYS A 256 -15.36 14.62 19.99
N ILE A 257 -15.49 13.30 19.81
CA ILE A 257 -15.15 12.59 18.58
C ILE A 257 -16.44 12.03 17.99
N GLN A 258 -16.70 12.33 16.73
CA GLN A 258 -17.89 11.89 16.02
C GLN A 258 -17.71 10.49 15.44
N ASN A 259 -18.82 9.74 15.34
CA ASN A 259 -18.90 8.41 14.73
C ASN A 259 -18.05 7.33 15.43
N VAL A 260 -17.87 7.46 16.74
CA VAL A 260 -17.20 6.46 17.58
C VAL A 260 -18.21 5.68 18.42
N HIS A 261 -17.90 4.40 18.66
CA HIS A 261 -18.77 3.44 19.33
C HIS A 261 -18.27 3.05 20.72
N GLY A 262 -17.19 3.70 21.19
CA GLY A 262 -16.64 3.51 22.53
C GLY A 262 -15.12 3.42 22.54
N ASN A 263 -14.59 3.10 23.71
CA ASN A 263 -13.16 2.89 23.95
C ASN A 263 -12.72 1.45 23.64
N THR A 264 -11.47 1.10 23.96
CA THR A 264 -10.98 -0.28 23.76
C THR A 264 -11.81 -1.31 24.53
N GLN A 265 -12.25 -1.02 25.76
CA GLN A 265 -13.09 -1.95 26.53
C GLN A 265 -14.43 -2.22 25.84
N LYS A 266 -15.08 -1.17 25.33
CA LYS A 266 -16.33 -1.34 24.54
C LYS A 266 -16.13 -2.11 23.25
N MET A 267 -14.95 -2.02 22.63
CA MET A 267 -14.60 -2.85 21.50
C MET A 267 -14.51 -4.33 21.91
N ILE A 268 -13.82 -4.62 23.02
CA ILE A 268 -13.66 -6.00 23.53
C ILE A 268 -15.02 -6.59 23.89
N ASP A 269 -15.87 -5.83 24.60
CA ASP A 269 -17.25 -6.23 24.92
C ASP A 269 -18.05 -6.56 23.65
N PHE A 270 -17.94 -5.71 22.62
CA PHE A 270 -18.61 -5.90 21.34
C PHE A 270 -18.13 -7.17 20.61
N ILE A 271 -16.81 -7.38 20.55
CA ILE A 271 -16.21 -8.54 19.89
C ILE A 271 -16.59 -9.83 20.62
N SER A 272 -16.47 -9.84 21.95
CA SER A 272 -16.75 -11.01 22.79
C SER A 272 -18.21 -11.44 22.74
N SER A 273 -19.13 -10.49 22.52
CA SER A 273 -20.56 -10.76 22.38
C SER A 273 -21.03 -10.95 20.93
N SER A 274 -20.13 -10.78 19.95
CA SER A 274 -20.47 -10.90 18.53
C SER A 274 -20.72 -12.35 18.14
N LYS A 275 -21.82 -12.59 17.46
CA LYS A 275 -22.11 -13.86 16.77
C LYS A 275 -21.61 -13.90 15.33
N GLN A 276 -21.19 -12.74 14.81
CA GLN A 276 -20.66 -12.59 13.46
C GLN A 276 -19.14 -12.55 13.49
N LYS A 277 -18.51 -12.97 12.38
CA LYS A 277 -17.06 -12.83 12.21
C LYS A 277 -16.69 -11.36 12.21
N VAL A 278 -15.58 -11.02 12.84
CA VAL A 278 -15.05 -9.67 12.97
C VAL A 278 -13.76 -9.57 12.19
N CYS A 279 -13.67 -8.49 11.39
CA CYS A 279 -12.42 -8.05 10.79
C CYS A 279 -12.00 -6.73 11.43
N ILE A 280 -10.86 -6.72 12.12
CA ILE A 280 -10.31 -5.50 12.72
C ILE A 280 -9.55 -4.71 11.66
N VAL A 281 -9.84 -3.42 11.52
CA VAL A 281 -9.18 -2.53 10.55
C VAL A 281 -8.46 -1.41 11.29
N ILE A 282 -7.16 -1.26 11.03
CA ILE A 282 -6.32 -0.25 11.68
C ILE A 282 -5.48 0.53 10.67
N ILE A 283 -5.09 1.75 11.03
CA ILE A 283 -4.13 2.56 10.27
C ILE A 283 -2.75 2.35 10.90
N ASP A 284 -1.81 1.78 10.12
CA ASP A 284 -0.45 1.43 10.55
C ASP A 284 -0.38 0.35 11.66
N TYR A 285 0.72 -0.39 11.72
CA TYR A 285 0.88 -1.51 12.66
C TYR A 285 0.77 -1.09 14.13
N ALA A 286 1.40 0.04 14.50
CA ALA A 286 1.28 0.60 15.85
C ALA A 286 -0.13 1.14 16.17
N GLY A 287 -1.04 1.10 15.18
CA GLY A 287 -2.51 1.15 15.26
C GLY A 287 -3.05 0.29 16.39
N LEU A 288 -2.68 -0.98 16.37
CA LEU A 288 -3.19 -1.99 17.29
C LEU A 288 -2.24 -2.18 18.46
N SER A 289 -1.00 -2.60 18.20
CA SER A 289 0.02 -2.82 19.23
C SER A 289 1.40 -2.89 18.58
N THR A 290 2.45 -2.69 19.36
CA THR A 290 3.84 -2.98 18.93
C THR A 290 4.37 -4.31 19.45
N ASP A 291 3.55 -5.04 20.21
CA ASP A 291 3.89 -6.32 20.80
C ASP A 291 3.13 -7.47 20.10
N PRO A 292 3.82 -8.26 19.26
CA PRO A 292 3.25 -9.43 18.60
C PRO A 292 2.63 -10.47 19.55
N VAL A 293 3.20 -10.66 20.74
CA VAL A 293 2.71 -11.65 21.72
C VAL A 293 1.35 -11.22 22.25
N ASN A 294 1.23 -9.93 22.60
CA ASN A 294 -0.04 -9.34 23.04
C ASN A 294 -1.12 -9.40 21.95
N ILE A 295 -0.76 -9.20 20.68
CA ILE A 295 -1.70 -9.32 19.56
C ILE A 295 -2.18 -10.77 19.40
N GLN A 296 -1.25 -11.72 19.40
CA GLN A 296 -1.60 -13.14 19.26
C GLN A 296 -2.52 -13.61 20.41
N GLN A 297 -2.20 -13.21 21.64
CA GLN A 297 -3.02 -13.52 22.80
C GLN A 297 -4.41 -12.86 22.72
N PHE A 298 -4.48 -11.58 22.35
CA PHE A 298 -5.75 -10.87 22.15
C PHE A 298 -6.65 -11.56 21.11
N ILE A 299 -6.09 -12.02 20.00
CA ILE A 299 -6.84 -12.77 18.97
C ILE A 299 -7.30 -14.12 19.52
N LYS A 300 -6.41 -14.84 20.20
CA LYS A 300 -6.72 -16.14 20.82
C LYS A 300 -7.89 -16.03 21.80
N ASP A 301 -7.95 -14.96 22.60
CA ASP A 301 -9.00 -14.75 23.60
C ASP A 301 -10.33 -14.26 23.00
N ASN A 302 -10.35 -13.91 21.72
CA ASN A 302 -11.51 -13.36 21.04
C ASN A 302 -11.79 -14.15 19.74
N ASP A 303 -12.56 -15.23 19.85
CA ASP A 303 -12.84 -16.16 18.75
C ASP A 303 -13.57 -15.53 17.56
N ALA A 304 -14.34 -14.46 17.78
CA ALA A 304 -15.01 -13.75 16.69
C ALA A 304 -14.01 -13.06 15.74
N ILE A 305 -12.77 -12.77 16.16
CA ILE A 305 -11.77 -12.11 15.31
C ILE A 305 -11.18 -13.13 14.35
N GLU A 306 -11.53 -12.99 13.08
CA GLU A 306 -11.09 -13.89 12.01
C GLU A 306 -10.05 -13.23 11.09
N LYS A 307 -10.03 -11.88 11.03
CA LYS A 307 -9.12 -11.13 10.15
C LYS A 307 -8.64 -9.81 10.77
N ILE A 308 -7.43 -9.39 10.42
CA ILE A 308 -6.89 -8.05 10.69
C ILE A 308 -6.42 -7.42 9.37
N ILE A 309 -6.85 -6.19 9.10
CA ILE A 309 -6.44 -5.40 7.94
C ILE A 309 -5.69 -4.15 8.39
N ILE A 310 -4.52 -3.92 7.81
CA ILE A 310 -3.70 -2.73 8.01
C ILE A 310 -3.86 -1.83 6.80
N ASP A 311 -4.57 -0.72 6.99
CA ASP A 311 -4.66 0.36 6.01
C ASP A 311 -3.33 1.16 6.00
N CYS A 312 -2.50 0.88 5.00
CA CYS A 312 -1.23 1.58 4.76
C CYS A 312 -1.32 2.61 3.63
N PHE A 313 -2.52 2.92 3.10
CA PHE A 313 -2.67 3.80 1.95
C PHE A 313 -2.03 5.19 2.10
N PRO A 314 -2.09 5.85 3.27
CA PRO A 314 -1.43 7.14 3.48
C PRO A 314 0.09 7.12 3.29
N TYR A 315 0.70 5.93 3.27
CA TYR A 315 2.15 5.76 3.22
C TYR A 315 2.63 5.01 1.98
N THR A 316 1.95 3.91 1.64
CA THR A 316 2.41 2.96 0.62
C THR A 316 1.35 2.66 -0.44
N CYS A 317 0.20 3.36 -0.43
CA CYS A 317 -0.97 3.05 -1.27
C CYS A 317 -1.28 1.55 -1.31
N ASP A 318 -1.24 0.89 -0.17
CA ASP A 318 -1.43 -0.55 -0.06
C ASP A 318 -2.15 -0.90 1.24
N ALA A 319 -2.62 -2.14 1.33
CA ALA A 319 -3.15 -2.74 2.54
C ALA A 319 -2.48 -4.09 2.80
N VAL A 320 -2.46 -4.52 4.06
CA VAL A 320 -1.93 -5.83 4.47
C VAL A 320 -2.97 -6.57 5.26
N GLU A 321 -3.18 -7.84 4.96
CA GLU A 321 -4.18 -8.68 5.62
C GLU A 321 -3.52 -9.81 6.40
N PHE A 322 -4.10 -10.12 7.55
CA PHE A 322 -3.71 -11.23 8.40
C PHE A 322 -4.95 -12.06 8.76
N GLU A 323 -4.91 -13.34 8.42
CA GLU A 323 -5.95 -14.31 8.80
C GLU A 323 -5.66 -14.88 10.19
N ARG A 324 -6.72 -15.16 10.97
CA ARG A 324 -6.62 -15.74 12.32
C ARG A 324 -5.75 -16.98 12.37
N SER A 325 -5.97 -17.93 11.45
CA SER A 325 -5.20 -19.18 11.39
C SER A 325 -3.69 -18.92 11.31
N HIS A 326 -3.26 -18.05 10.40
CA HIS A 326 -1.83 -17.73 10.21
C HIS A 326 -1.22 -17.02 11.43
N ILE A 327 -2.01 -16.22 12.15
CA ILE A 327 -1.56 -15.54 13.37
C ILE A 327 -1.40 -16.53 14.53
N LEU A 328 -2.34 -17.46 14.69
CA LEU A 328 -2.31 -18.46 15.75
C LEU A 328 -1.24 -19.54 15.49
N ASP A 329 -1.03 -19.93 14.24
CA ASP A 329 -0.07 -20.96 13.86
C ASP A 329 1.38 -20.48 13.94
N ASN A 330 1.64 -19.20 13.59
CA ASN A 330 2.99 -18.68 13.52
C ASN A 330 3.09 -17.21 13.93
N ILE A 331 3.63 -16.96 15.13
CA ILE A 331 3.86 -15.60 15.65
C ILE A 331 4.78 -14.75 14.75
N LYS A 332 5.66 -15.37 13.94
CA LYS A 332 6.53 -14.62 13.02
C LYS A 332 5.75 -13.86 11.95
N THR A 333 4.52 -14.29 11.64
CA THR A 333 3.59 -13.56 10.79
C THR A 333 3.38 -12.12 11.31
N LEU A 334 3.44 -11.92 12.62
CA LEU A 334 3.28 -10.62 13.27
C LEU A 334 4.60 -9.82 13.40
N SER A 335 5.71 -10.26 12.78
CA SER A 335 6.98 -9.50 12.84
C SER A 335 6.86 -8.04 12.39
N PRO A 336 5.99 -7.65 11.42
CA PRO A 336 5.81 -6.24 11.06
C PRO A 336 5.27 -5.37 12.21
N PHE A 337 4.57 -5.95 13.19
CA PHE A 337 4.10 -5.23 14.37
C PHE A 337 5.21 -4.89 15.36
N ASN A 338 6.35 -5.59 15.32
CA ASN A 338 7.52 -5.27 16.14
C ASN A 338 8.30 -4.07 15.56
N CYS A 339 7.60 -2.96 15.30
CA CYS A 339 8.18 -1.78 14.70
C CYS A 339 8.88 -0.93 15.78
N ARG A 340 10.22 -0.98 15.78
CA ARG A 340 11.08 -0.08 16.59
C ARG A 340 11.30 1.29 15.94
N GLU A 341 10.79 1.48 14.73
CA GLU A 341 10.87 2.74 13.98
C GLU A 341 9.97 3.81 14.59
N THR A 342 10.26 5.08 14.26
CA THR A 342 9.43 6.20 14.66
C THR A 342 7.99 6.02 14.14
N PRO A 343 6.97 6.06 15.02
CA PRO A 343 5.58 5.84 14.63
C PRO A 343 5.14 6.79 13.52
N ARG A 344 4.53 6.25 12.46
CA ARG A 344 4.03 7.04 11.34
C ARG A 344 2.87 7.94 11.79
N GLN A 345 2.76 9.11 11.16
CA GLN A 345 1.64 10.02 11.44
C GLN A 345 0.35 9.45 10.84
N ARG A 346 -0.49 8.82 11.67
CA ARG A 346 -1.74 8.15 11.28
C ARG A 346 -2.91 9.06 10.91
N SER A 347 -2.84 10.34 11.30
CA SER A 347 -3.86 11.34 10.97
C SER A 347 -3.68 11.96 9.58
N LYS A 348 -2.75 11.45 8.77
CA LYS A 348 -2.60 11.86 7.37
C LYS A 348 -3.80 11.33 6.58
N THR A 349 -4.53 12.25 5.98
CA THR A 349 -5.63 11.98 5.04
C THR A 349 -5.10 11.54 3.70
#